data_AF-A0A7J6V899-F1
#
_entry.id   AF-A0A7J6V899-F1
#
_cell.length_a   1.000
_cell.length_b   1.000
_cell.length_c   1.000
_cell.angle_alpha   90.00
_cell.angle_beta   90.00
_cell.angle_gamma   90.00
#
_symmetry.space_group_name_H-M   'P 1'
#
loop_
_entity.id
_entity.type
_entity.pdbx_description
1 polymer ?
#
loop_
_entity_poly.entity_id
_entity_poly.type
_entity_poly.pdbx_seq_one_letter_code
_entity_poly.pdbx_strand_id
1 'polypeptide(L)'
;KIDPTISIQLLEYDKRFEQYGSDFTFYDYNQPEGLPPALKNSYQVVVADPPYLSKECLEKVAQTMVFLMQPGEFYLLLLTGGVQRERAAELLSLYPCGFRPQHSSKLGNEFLLFTNYDPEERLGGWEREK
;
A
#
# COMPACT_ATOMS: atom_id res chain seq x y z
N LYS A 1 9.34 20.07 -2.51
CA LYS A 1 10.54 19.36 -1.99
C LYS A 1 10.06 18.53 -0.82
N ILE A 2 10.40 17.24 -0.77
CA ILE A 2 10.10 16.37 0.38
C ILE A 2 10.86 16.94 1.58
N ASP A 3 10.19 17.01 2.73
CA ASP A 3 10.82 17.45 3.97
C ASP A 3 11.95 16.46 4.33
N PRO A 4 13.18 16.94 4.59
CA PRO A 4 14.33 16.06 4.87
C PRO A 4 14.17 15.24 6.16
N THR A 5 13.15 15.51 6.98
CA THR A 5 12.84 14.74 8.18
C THR A 5 12.00 13.49 7.91
N ILE A 6 11.44 13.34 6.70
CA ILE A 6 10.62 12.18 6.34
C ILE A 6 11.54 11.00 6.03
N SER A 7 11.48 9.97 6.87
CA SER A 7 12.11 8.67 6.62
C SER A 7 11.26 7.84 5.66
N ILE A 8 11.91 7.17 4.69
CA ILE A 8 11.25 6.34 3.69
C ILE A 8 11.97 4.99 3.65
N GLN A 9 11.19 3.91 3.66
CA GLN A 9 11.71 2.56 3.48
C GLN A 9 11.01 1.90 2.30
N LEU A 10 11.80 1.46 1.32
CA LEU A 10 11.35 0.66 0.19
C LEU A 10 11.45 -0.83 0.54
N LEU A 11 10.31 -1.52 0.51
CA LEU A 11 10.23 -2.97 0.61
C LEU A 11 10.05 -3.53 -0.80
N GLU A 12 11.05 -4.24 -1.32
CA GLU A 12 10.94 -4.85 -2.65
C GLU A 12 11.67 -6.20 -2.78
N TYR A 13 11.15 -7.06 -3.65
CA TYR A 13 11.76 -8.33 -4.03
C TYR A 13 12.95 -8.13 -4.96
N ASP A 14 12.90 -7.11 -5.82
CA ASP A 14 13.96 -6.83 -6.77
C ASP A 14 15.19 -6.22 -6.10
N LYS A 15 16.25 -7.03 -5.98
CA LYS A 15 17.52 -6.64 -5.36
C LYS A 15 18.28 -5.55 -6.11
N ARG A 16 17.87 -5.15 -7.32
CA ARG A 16 18.45 -3.97 -7.99
C ARG A 16 18.22 -2.69 -7.18
N PHE A 17 17.25 -2.68 -6.27
CA PHE A 17 17.00 -1.58 -5.35
C PHE A 17 17.94 -1.53 -4.13
N GLU A 18 18.82 -2.52 -3.93
CA GLU A 18 19.86 -2.51 -2.88
C GLU A 18 20.77 -1.27 -2.97
N GLN A 19 20.84 -0.62 -4.13
CA GLN A 19 21.54 0.65 -4.32
C GLN A 19 21.07 1.78 -3.38
N TYR A 20 19.85 1.69 -2.82
CA TYR A 20 19.33 2.65 -1.85
C TYR A 20 19.80 2.40 -0.40
N GLY A 21 20.65 1.39 -0.16
CA GLY A 21 21.31 1.18 1.12
C GLY A 21 20.32 0.94 2.26
N SER A 22 20.40 1.75 3.32
CA SER A 22 19.53 1.63 4.50
C SER A 22 18.05 1.83 4.19
N ASP A 23 17.73 2.53 3.11
CA ASP A 23 16.36 2.86 2.74
C ASP A 23 15.71 1.71 1.94
N PHE A 24 16.41 0.59 1.73
CA PHE A 24 15.89 -0.63 1.12
C PHE A 24 15.84 -1.81 2.11
N THR A 25 14.75 -2.57 2.05
CA THR A 25 14.59 -3.87 2.72
C THR A 25 14.12 -4.88 1.70
N PHE A 26 14.86 -5.99 1.54
CA PHE A 26 14.41 -7.09 0.70
C PHE A 26 13.10 -7.66 1.26
N TYR A 27 12.10 -7.77 0.40
CA TYR A 27 10.75 -8.19 0.77
C TYR A 27 10.22 -9.23 -0.22
N ASP A 28 9.80 -10.38 0.31
CA ASP A 28 9.05 -11.40 -0.43
C ASP A 28 7.64 -11.44 0.14
N TYR A 29 6.63 -11.05 -0.64
CA TYR A 29 5.24 -11.04 -0.20
C TYR A 29 4.74 -12.44 0.22
N ASN A 30 5.41 -13.53 -0.17
CA ASN A 30 5.11 -14.87 0.31
C ASN A 30 5.47 -15.09 1.78
N GLN A 31 6.31 -14.21 2.35
CA GLN A 31 6.70 -14.17 3.75
C GLN A 31 6.30 -12.81 4.35
N PRO A 32 4.99 -12.56 4.54
CA PRO A 32 4.50 -11.21 4.82
C PRO A 32 5.02 -10.61 6.14
N GLU A 33 5.38 -11.44 7.12
CA GLU A 33 6.02 -11.06 8.38
C GLU A 33 7.52 -11.42 8.43
N GLY A 34 8.10 -11.89 7.32
CA GLY A 34 9.53 -12.20 7.18
C GLY A 34 10.43 -10.96 7.11
N LEU A 35 10.01 -9.87 7.76
CA LEU A 35 10.66 -8.57 7.77
C LEU A 35 11.46 -8.35 9.06
N PRO A 36 12.45 -7.44 9.06
CA PRO A 36 13.18 -7.11 10.27
C PRO A 36 12.23 -6.67 11.40
N PRO A 37 12.38 -7.17 12.64
CA PRO A 37 11.49 -6.80 13.75
C PRO A 37 11.44 -5.31 14.05
N ALA A 38 12.49 -4.56 13.71
CA ALA A 38 12.56 -3.11 13.86
C ALA A 38 11.52 -2.37 13.00
N LEU A 39 11.01 -2.99 11.93
CA LEU A 39 9.99 -2.40 11.06
C LEU A 39 8.57 -2.58 11.62
N LYS A 40 8.39 -3.46 12.61
CA LYS A 40 7.08 -3.75 13.18
C LYS A 40 6.53 -2.50 13.86
N ASN A 41 5.29 -2.14 13.52
CA ASN A 41 4.56 -1.01 14.12
C ASN A 41 5.32 0.33 14.06
N SER A 42 6.09 0.58 13.00
CA SER A 42 7.02 1.71 12.92
C SER A 42 6.62 2.79 11.90
N TYR A 43 5.54 2.57 11.14
CA TYR A 43 5.15 3.47 10.05
C TYR A 43 3.79 4.11 10.28
N GLN A 44 3.75 5.45 10.21
CA GLN A 44 2.51 6.23 10.18
C GLN A 44 1.80 6.12 8.83
N VAL A 45 2.55 6.00 7.74
CA VAL A 45 1.99 5.89 6.38
C VAL A 45 2.55 4.62 5.74
N VAL A 46 1.67 3.76 5.24
CA VAL A 46 2.04 2.57 4.48
C VAL A 46 1.37 2.62 3.11
N VAL A 47 2.17 2.52 2.05
CA VAL A 47 1.70 2.50 0.66
C VAL A 47 2.03 1.13 0.06
N ALA A 48 1.07 0.49 -0.60
CA ALA A 48 1.26 -0.80 -1.24
C ALA A 48 0.71 -0.81 -2.67
N ASP A 49 1.45 -1.46 -3.58
CA ASP A 49 1.04 -1.78 -4.96
C ASP A 49 1.31 -3.27 -5.21
N PRO A 50 0.38 -4.18 -4.84
CA PRO A 50 0.59 -5.62 -4.91
C PRO A 50 0.86 -6.10 -6.34
N PRO A 51 1.76 -7.09 -6.55
CA PRO A 51 2.13 -7.56 -7.88
C PRO A 51 1.00 -8.29 -8.62
N TYR A 52 -0.03 -8.78 -7.91
CA TYR A 52 -1.08 -9.61 -8.50
C TYR A 52 -2.48 -9.25 -7.97
N LEU A 53 -3.50 -9.51 -8.80
CA LEU A 53 -4.92 -9.34 -8.44
C LEU A 53 -5.55 -10.59 -7.80
N SER A 54 -4.73 -11.53 -7.31
CA SER A 54 -5.24 -12.74 -6.66
C SER A 54 -5.70 -12.44 -5.23
N LYS A 55 -6.62 -13.27 -4.71
CA LYS A 55 -7.08 -13.21 -3.32
C LYS A 55 -5.90 -13.35 -2.35
N GLU A 56 -5.12 -14.41 -2.54
CA GLU A 56 -3.97 -14.74 -1.70
C GLU A 56 -2.93 -13.61 -1.68
N CYS A 57 -2.67 -12.97 -2.82
CA CYS A 57 -1.72 -11.87 -2.88
C CYS A 57 -2.17 -10.71 -1.99
N LEU A 58 -3.44 -10.30 -2.08
CA LEU A 58 -3.93 -9.19 -1.27
C LEU A 58 -4.00 -9.55 0.22
N GLU A 59 -4.35 -10.79 0.57
CA GLU A 59 -4.33 -11.26 1.97
C GLU A 59 -2.94 -11.18 2.58
N LYS A 60 -1.90 -11.62 1.85
CA LYS A 60 -0.51 -11.54 2.31
C LYS A 60 -0.01 -10.11 2.40
N VAL A 61 -0.29 -9.27 1.40
CA VAL A 61 0.10 -7.85 1.46
C VAL A 61 -0.61 -7.13 2.62
N ALA A 62 -1.89 -7.44 2.88
CA ALA A 62 -2.60 -6.90 4.03
C ALA A 62 -1.93 -7.29 5.36
N GLN A 63 -1.47 -8.53 5.50
CA GLN A 63 -0.69 -8.96 6.67
C GLN A 63 0.60 -8.12 6.83
N THR A 64 1.33 -7.87 5.75
CA THR A 64 2.51 -6.98 5.77
C THR A 64 2.13 -5.55 6.17
N MET A 65 1.07 -4.97 5.60
CA MET A 65 0.65 -3.61 5.94
C MET A 65 0.29 -3.48 7.43
N VAL A 66 -0.43 -4.47 7.99
CA VAL A 66 -0.76 -4.55 9.42
C VAL A 66 0.49 -4.71 10.28
N PHE A 67 1.48 -5.49 9.84
CA PHE A 67 2.76 -5.63 10.54
C PHE A 67 3.51 -4.29 10.64
N LEU A 68 3.45 -3.46 9.59
CA LEU A 68 4.20 -2.21 9.49
C LEU A 68 3.53 -1.03 10.22
N MET A 69 2.20 -0.96 10.19
CA MET A 69 1.46 0.21 10.66
C MET A 69 1.62 0.42 12.17
N GLN A 70 1.93 1.66 12.57
CA GLN A 70 2.03 2.02 13.98
C GLN A 70 0.66 1.99 14.69
N PRO A 71 0.61 1.78 16.02
CA PRO A 71 -0.63 1.95 16.78
C PRO A 71 -1.07 3.42 16.80
N GLY A 72 -2.38 3.64 16.96
CA GLY A 72 -2.96 4.99 17.04
C GLY A 72 -3.34 5.52 15.65
N GLU A 73 -2.85 6.71 15.31
CA GLU A 73 -3.15 7.34 14.02
C GLU A 73 -2.18 6.85 12.93
N PHE A 74 -2.72 6.19 11.91
CA PHE A 74 -1.99 5.66 10.76
C PHE A 74 -2.81 5.80 9.48
N TYR A 75 -2.13 5.79 8.34
CA TYR A 75 -2.71 5.98 7.03
C TYR A 75 -2.23 4.88 6.08
N LEU A 76 -3.19 4.18 5.49
CA LEU A 76 -2.95 3.12 4.52
C LEU A 76 -3.38 3.60 3.15
N LEU A 77 -2.53 3.34 2.15
CA LEU A 77 -2.80 3.59 0.75
C LEU A 77 -2.55 2.28 -0.02
N LEU A 78 -3.57 1.78 -0.70
CA LEU A 78 -3.48 0.56 -1.50
C LEU A 78 -3.82 0.90 -2.95
N LEU A 79 -2.84 0.74 -3.84
CA LEU A 79 -3.02 0.81 -5.28
C LEU A 79 -3.26 -0.61 -5.79
N THR A 80 -4.44 -0.87 -6.37
CA THR A 80 -4.74 -2.18 -6.95
C THR A 80 -5.92 -2.09 -7.92
N GLY A 81 -6.23 -3.21 -8.59
CA GLY A 81 -7.37 -3.28 -9.50
C GLY A 81 -8.71 -3.16 -8.76
N GLY A 82 -9.68 -2.44 -9.35
CA GLY A 82 -11.00 -2.21 -8.76
C GLY A 82 -11.78 -3.47 -8.39
N VAL A 83 -11.44 -4.61 -9.01
CA VAL A 83 -11.96 -5.95 -8.65
C VAL A 83 -11.67 -6.36 -7.20
N GLN A 84 -10.73 -5.71 -6.51
CA GLN A 84 -10.37 -5.98 -5.13
C GLN A 84 -11.16 -5.14 -4.11
N ARG A 85 -12.12 -4.30 -4.55
CA ARG A 85 -12.86 -3.35 -3.69
C ARG A 85 -13.40 -4.00 -2.41
N GLU A 86 -14.19 -5.06 -2.54
CA GLU A 86 -14.81 -5.74 -1.39
C GLU A 86 -13.74 -6.28 -0.44
N ARG A 87 -12.69 -6.90 -0.98
CA ARG A 87 -11.62 -7.50 -0.18
C ARG A 87 -10.76 -6.46 0.53
N ALA A 88 -10.48 -5.33 -0.11
CA ALA A 88 -9.77 -4.22 0.52
C ALA A 88 -10.55 -3.65 1.72
N ALA A 89 -11.87 -3.56 1.61
CA ALA A 89 -12.75 -3.17 2.72
C ALA A 89 -12.76 -4.23 3.84
N GLU A 90 -12.90 -5.51 3.51
CA GLU A 90 -12.94 -6.60 4.49
C GLU A 90 -11.62 -6.77 5.27
N LEU A 91 -10.47 -6.71 4.59
CA LEU A 91 -9.17 -6.99 5.21
C LEU A 91 -8.60 -5.81 5.99
N LEU A 92 -8.80 -4.58 5.48
CA LEU A 92 -8.07 -3.41 5.92
C LEU A 92 -8.97 -2.17 6.11
N SER A 93 -10.28 -2.31 5.91
CA SER A 93 -11.23 -1.18 5.95
C SER A 93 -10.83 -0.03 5.01
N LEU A 94 -10.37 -0.39 3.80
CA LEU A 94 -9.97 0.59 2.78
C LEU A 94 -11.09 0.83 1.77
N TYR A 95 -11.30 2.10 1.46
CA TYR A 95 -12.33 2.54 0.51
C TYR A 95 -11.69 3.31 -0.65
N PRO A 96 -12.20 3.15 -1.88
CA PRO A 96 -11.63 3.79 -3.04
C PRO A 96 -11.85 5.31 -3.00
N CYS A 97 -10.87 6.05 -3.50
CA CYS A 97 -10.94 7.49 -3.66
C CYS A 97 -11.03 7.92 -5.13
N GLY A 98 -11.34 9.20 -5.35
CA GLY A 98 -11.48 9.79 -6.69
C GLY A 98 -10.19 9.80 -7.53
N PHE A 99 -9.02 9.63 -6.92
CA PHE A 99 -7.75 9.57 -7.64
C PHE A 99 -7.68 8.35 -8.58
N ARG A 100 -7.24 8.58 -9.82
CA ARG A 100 -7.10 7.56 -10.85
C ARG A 100 -5.64 7.44 -11.31
N PRO A 101 -4.90 6.39 -10.88
CA PRO A 101 -3.52 6.18 -11.29
C PRO A 101 -3.43 5.95 -12.80
N GLN A 102 -2.51 6.65 -13.44
CA GLN A 102 -2.24 6.52 -14.88
C GLN A 102 -1.06 5.60 -15.12
N HIS A 103 -1.18 4.75 -16.14
CA HIS A 103 -0.14 3.81 -16.55
C HIS A 103 0.32 4.16 -17.96
N SER A 104 1.61 3.94 -18.25
CA SER A 104 2.18 4.15 -19.58
C SER A 104 1.63 3.18 -20.62
N SER A 105 1.12 2.03 -20.19
CA SER A 105 0.47 1.01 -21.01
C SER A 105 -1.01 0.84 -20.63
N LYS A 106 -1.81 0.31 -21.57
CA LYS A 106 -3.20 -0.05 -21.27
C LYS A 106 -3.22 -1.31 -20.39
N LEU A 107 -3.89 -1.22 -19.25
CA LEU A 107 -4.17 -2.36 -18.38
C LEU A 107 -5.56 -2.93 -18.70
N GLY A 108 -5.74 -4.22 -18.42
CA GLY A 108 -7.03 -4.91 -18.60
C GLY A 108 -8.05 -4.61 -17.50
N ASN A 109 -7.63 -4.02 -16.37
CA ASN A 109 -8.47 -3.65 -15.24
C ASN A 109 -8.26 -2.17 -14.89
N GLU A 110 -9.32 -1.50 -14.44
CA GLU A 110 -9.21 -0.17 -13.83
C GLU A 110 -8.44 -0.29 -12.51
N PHE A 111 -7.38 0.50 -12.36
CA PHE A 111 -6.66 0.62 -11.09
C PHE A 111 -7.25 1.79 -10.30
N LEU A 112 -7.42 1.56 -9.00
CA LEU A 112 -7.95 2.53 -8.04
C LEU A 112 -6.93 2.71 -6.90
N LEU A 113 -7.06 3.82 -6.19
CA LEU A 113 -6.39 4.04 -4.92
C LEU A 113 -7.41 3.90 -3.79
N PHE A 114 -7.13 3.00 -2.84
CA PHE A 114 -7.93 2.76 -1.64
C PHE A 114 -7.24 3.31 -0.40
N THR A 115 -8.01 3.82 0.56
CA THR A 115 -7.49 4.50 1.76
C THR A 115 -8.32 4.19 3.01
N ASN A 116 -7.71 4.26 4.19
CA ASN A 116 -8.41 4.13 5.50
C ASN A 116 -8.85 5.48 6.08
N TYR A 117 -8.66 6.57 5.34
CA TYR A 117 -9.07 7.93 5.70
C TYR A 117 -9.69 8.59 4.47
N ASP A 118 -10.66 9.49 4.64
CA ASP A 118 -11.17 10.28 3.52
C ASP A 118 -10.11 11.34 3.14
N PRO A 119 -9.51 11.27 1.94
CA PRO A 119 -8.48 12.23 1.54
C PRO A 119 -9.04 13.57 1.09
N GLU A 120 -10.37 13.72 1.02
CA GLU A 120 -11.07 14.91 0.55
C GLU A 120 -10.49 15.41 -0.79
N GLU A 121 -10.44 16.71 -1.02
CA GLU A 121 -9.96 17.33 -2.27
C GLU A 121 -8.52 16.93 -2.66
N ARG A 122 -7.71 16.36 -1.75
CA ARG A 122 -6.32 15.95 -2.07
C ARG A 122 -6.26 14.76 -3.01
N LEU A 123 -7.18 13.82 -2.89
CA LEU A 123 -7.28 12.63 -3.76
C LEU A 123 -8.72 12.39 -4.25
N GLY A 124 -9.53 13.44 -4.32
CA GLY A 124 -10.90 13.39 -4.85
C GLY A 124 -11.94 12.75 -3.93
N GLY A 125 -11.64 12.66 -2.64
CA GLY A 125 -12.49 12.11 -1.58
C GLY A 125 -12.78 10.62 -1.73
N TRP A 126 -13.41 10.01 -0.72
CA TRP A 126 -13.97 8.67 -0.89
C TRP A 126 -15.10 8.66 -1.92
N GLU A 127 -15.10 7.62 -2.75
CA GLU A 127 -16.21 7.36 -3.65
C GLU A 127 -17.45 7.03 -2.84
N ARG A 128 -18.43 7.93 -2.90
CA ARG A 128 -19.74 7.68 -2.31
C ARG A 128 -20.49 6.72 -3.23
N GLU A 129 -20.94 5.60 -2.69
CA GLU A 129 -21.90 4.76 -3.40
C GLU A 129 -23.15 5.60 -3.69
N LYS A 130 -23.63 5.53 -4.93
CA LYS A 130 -24.84 6.23 -5.38
C LYS A 130 -26.10 5.53 -4.87
#